data_AF-R9T902-F1
#
_entry.id   AF-R9T902-F1
#
_cell.length_a   1.000
_cell.length_b   1.000
_cell.length_c   1.000
_cell.angle_alpha   90.00
_cell.angle_beta   90.00
_cell.angle_gamma   90.00
#
_symmetry.space_group_name_H-M   'P 1'
#
loop_
_entity.id
_entity.type
_entity.pdbx_description
1 polymer ?
#
loop_
_entity_poly.entity_id
_entity_poly.type
_entity_poly.pdbx_seq_one_letter_code
_entity_poly.pdbx_strand_id
1 'polypeptide(L)'
;MTYVNLIATEFPLPTKVTLVDPEINNGEPFEYRTDNSRCGFNTYLVEKEECLEFGALSNLPPILPKYIYAFETSRDQFHEKYDSKERVDEARLELKKLRAFIRHVVNTMGEVCIVFQSLSAKLLCAENIDSVTMCVDDLDLDGESFSFNRITLHRFVRREDAPVPVFKGNMNRKSRACCITLLACSQRLPEGYAKDHGIRQGSYYGQTELDLTKENFGLDDGIEHYAPGLSDLDKILPPHIYISGFNPSIYPWGDPESRQSQRKSVEKLINYLQSIVDDQGEVWYIRHWMPDNLAKADSVEIRTMKVSDLDLSGEVFEFELCVLYHFVK
;
A
#
# COMPACT_ATOMS: atom_id res chain seq x y z
N MET A 1 -1.63 -2.42 14.96
CA MET A 1 -1.99 -2.10 13.56
C MET A 1 -1.50 -0.69 13.26
N THR A 2 -0.50 -0.56 12.39
CA THR A 2 0.07 0.74 11.98
C THR A 2 -0.67 1.24 10.74
N TYR A 3 -0.88 2.55 10.63
CA TYR A 3 -1.50 3.20 9.48
C TYR A 3 -0.48 4.11 8.80
N VAL A 4 -0.55 4.16 7.47
CA VAL A 4 0.25 5.07 6.64
C VAL A 4 -0.73 5.87 5.81
N ASN A 5 -0.65 7.19 5.92
CA ASN A 5 -1.47 8.08 5.12
C ASN A 5 -0.57 8.82 4.13
N LEU A 6 -0.94 8.80 2.86
CA LEU A 6 -0.15 9.34 1.76
C LEU A 6 -0.96 10.38 1.00
N ILE A 7 -0.31 11.48 0.62
CA ILE A 7 -0.80 12.45 -0.35
C ILE A 7 0.17 12.49 -1.52
N ALA A 8 -0.37 12.49 -2.73
CA ALA A 8 0.44 12.45 -3.94
C ALA A 8 -0.04 13.48 -4.97
N THR A 9 0.92 14.14 -5.61
CA THR A 9 0.71 15.24 -6.57
C THR A 9 1.69 15.17 -7.74
N GLU A 10 1.31 15.77 -8.87
CA GLU A 10 2.14 15.75 -10.08
C GLU A 10 3.39 16.64 -9.96
N PHE A 11 3.29 17.69 -9.15
CA PHE A 11 4.37 18.63 -8.82
C PHE A 11 4.62 18.65 -7.31
N PRO A 12 5.78 19.16 -6.84
CA PRO A 12 6.06 19.25 -5.41
C PRO A 12 4.96 19.98 -4.64
N LEU A 13 4.47 19.38 -3.55
CA LEU A 13 3.41 19.97 -2.74
C LEU A 13 3.92 21.28 -2.09
N PRO A 14 3.15 22.38 -2.15
CA PRO A 14 3.55 23.61 -1.52
C PRO A 14 3.49 23.48 0.00
N THR A 15 4.59 23.80 0.68
CA THR A 15 4.70 23.70 2.14
C THR A 15 3.93 24.80 2.87
N LYS A 16 3.66 25.92 2.19
CA LYS A 16 2.97 27.08 2.73
C LYS A 16 2.23 27.82 1.62
N VAL A 17 0.95 28.15 1.85
CA VAL A 17 0.11 28.88 0.90
C VAL A 17 -0.81 29.84 1.66
N THR A 18 -1.05 31.02 1.11
CA THR A 18 -2.14 31.91 1.57
C THR A 18 -3.40 31.61 0.77
N LEU A 19 -4.47 31.25 1.47
CA LEU A 19 -5.73 30.81 0.89
C LEU A 19 -6.86 31.77 1.27
N VAL A 20 -7.91 31.76 0.46
CA VAL A 20 -9.16 32.48 0.70
C VAL A 20 -10.29 31.48 0.50
N ASP A 21 -11.11 31.26 1.53
CA ASP A 21 -12.26 30.37 1.47
C ASP A 21 -13.44 31.01 2.22
N PRO A 22 -14.63 31.16 1.60
CA PRO A 22 -15.78 31.83 2.24
C PRO A 22 -16.23 31.17 3.56
N GLU A 23 -16.00 29.87 3.74
CA GLU A 23 -16.40 29.14 4.94
C GLU A 23 -15.37 29.23 6.07
N ILE A 24 -14.22 29.85 5.82
CA ILE A 24 -13.10 29.94 6.77
C ILE A 24 -12.79 31.39 7.04
N ASN A 25 -12.66 31.77 8.31
CA ASN A 25 -12.29 33.12 8.71
C ASN A 25 -13.16 34.22 8.05
N ASN A 26 -14.45 33.94 7.81
CA ASN A 26 -15.38 34.82 7.09
C ASN A 26 -14.90 35.26 5.70
N GLY A 27 -14.12 34.44 5.00
CA GLY A 27 -13.56 34.77 3.68
C GLY A 27 -12.31 35.64 3.74
N GLU A 28 -11.78 35.96 4.92
CA GLU A 28 -10.49 36.66 5.02
C GLU A 28 -9.33 35.71 4.72
N PRO A 29 -8.24 36.20 4.09
CA PRO A 29 -7.07 35.38 3.81
C PRO A 29 -6.49 34.71 5.06
N PHE A 30 -6.09 33.46 4.93
CA PHE A 30 -5.41 32.71 5.98
C PHE A 30 -4.22 31.93 5.42
N GLU A 31 -3.22 31.70 6.26
CA GLU A 31 -2.06 30.89 5.90
C GLU A 31 -2.31 29.42 6.25
N TYR A 32 -2.07 28.54 5.29
CA TYR A 32 -2.03 27.09 5.50
C TYR A 32 -0.60 26.59 5.32
N ARG A 33 -0.17 25.70 6.22
CA ARG A 33 1.18 25.13 6.24
C ARG A 33 1.10 23.63 6.39
N THR A 34 1.95 22.92 5.65
CA THR A 34 2.10 21.47 5.76
C THR A 34 3.41 21.05 6.42
N ASP A 35 4.28 22.00 6.78
CA ASP A 35 5.63 21.73 7.33
C ASP A 35 5.73 21.87 8.85
N ASN A 36 4.78 22.54 9.50
CA ASN A 36 4.83 22.85 10.93
C ASN A 36 3.45 23.28 11.49
N SER A 37 2.41 22.50 11.21
CA SER A 37 1.08 22.75 11.74
C SER A 37 0.89 22.02 13.07
N ARG A 38 0.76 22.79 14.16
CA ARG A 38 0.51 22.24 15.50
C ARG A 38 -0.80 21.44 15.59
N CYS A 39 -1.77 21.75 14.74
CA CYS A 39 -3.11 21.15 14.76
C CYS A 39 -3.61 20.67 13.38
N GLY A 40 -2.76 20.68 12.34
CA GLY A 40 -3.17 20.44 10.95
C GLY A 40 -2.42 19.30 10.28
N PHE A 41 -2.59 19.24 8.95
CA PHE A 41 -2.06 18.21 8.08
C PHE A 41 -0.57 18.46 7.82
N ASN A 42 0.29 17.70 8.51
CA ASN A 42 1.73 17.80 8.34
C ASN A 42 2.20 16.77 7.31
N THR A 43 2.87 17.23 6.27
CA THR A 43 3.44 16.38 5.23
C THR A 43 4.94 16.33 5.36
N TYR A 44 5.51 15.14 5.24
CA TYR A 44 6.93 14.97 5.05
C TYR A 44 7.17 14.10 3.82
N LEU A 45 8.21 14.42 3.08
CA LEU A 45 8.63 13.58 1.97
C LEU A 45 9.04 12.23 2.56
N VAL A 46 8.56 11.13 1.98
CA VAL A 46 8.94 9.80 2.45
C VAL A 46 10.39 9.56 2.03
N GLU A 47 11.30 9.84 2.95
CA GLU A 47 12.74 9.62 2.82
C GLU A 47 13.15 8.58 3.88
N LYS A 48 13.92 7.56 3.48
CA LYS A 48 14.60 6.51 4.31
C LYS A 48 13.99 5.10 4.34
N GLU A 49 14.90 4.13 4.49
CA GLU A 49 14.69 2.68 4.63
C GLU A 49 14.04 2.21 5.94
N GLU A 50 14.01 3.06 6.97
CA GLU A 50 13.55 2.73 8.32
C GLU A 50 12.14 3.23 8.64
N CYS A 51 11.51 3.94 7.70
CA CYS A 51 10.14 4.43 7.85
C CYS A 51 9.14 3.38 7.33
N LEU A 52 8.10 3.15 8.12
CA LEU A 52 7.03 2.19 7.84
C LEU A 52 6.26 2.54 6.55
N GLU A 53 6.25 3.83 6.21
CA GLU A 53 5.72 4.47 5.00
C GLU A 53 6.41 3.98 3.73
N PHE A 54 7.72 3.72 3.78
CA PHE A 54 8.49 3.23 2.64
C PHE A 54 8.09 1.79 2.25
N GLY A 55 7.81 0.95 3.25
CA GLY A 55 7.24 -0.39 3.04
C GLY A 55 5.88 -0.34 2.37
N ALA A 56 5.02 0.62 2.76
CA ALA A 56 3.72 0.84 2.10
C ALA A 56 3.88 1.27 0.63
N LEU A 57 4.75 2.24 0.34
CA LEU A 57 4.98 2.72 -1.03
C LEU A 57 5.53 1.65 -1.96
N SER A 58 6.46 0.82 -1.48
CA SER A 58 7.09 -0.25 -2.28
C SER A 58 6.10 -1.32 -2.74
N ASN A 59 4.92 -1.36 -2.12
CA ASN A 59 3.84 -2.29 -2.42
C ASN A 59 2.66 -1.62 -3.13
N LEU A 60 2.74 -0.32 -3.41
CA LEU A 60 1.71 0.42 -4.13
C LEU A 60 2.12 0.51 -5.60
N PRO A 61 1.38 -0.12 -6.53
CA PRO A 61 1.66 -0.03 -7.95
C PRO A 61 1.66 1.42 -8.45
N PRO A 62 2.10 1.68 -9.69
CA PRO A 62 2.33 3.02 -10.18
C PRO A 62 1.02 3.77 -10.55
N ILE A 63 0.15 3.94 -9.57
CA ILE A 63 -1.18 4.57 -9.68
C ILE A 63 -1.25 5.97 -9.07
N LEU A 64 -0.22 6.36 -8.31
CA LEU A 64 -0.12 7.68 -7.70
C LEU A 64 0.63 8.64 -8.62
N PRO A 65 0.45 9.96 -8.47
CA PRO A 65 1.36 10.94 -9.03
C PRO A 65 2.78 10.83 -8.44
N LYS A 66 3.75 11.46 -9.12
CA LYS A 66 5.19 11.35 -8.83
C LYS A 66 5.62 11.78 -7.42
N TYR A 67 5.10 12.90 -6.91
CA TYR A 67 5.54 13.44 -5.63
C TYR A 67 4.64 12.94 -4.52
N ILE A 68 5.16 12.01 -3.72
CA ILE A 68 4.39 11.32 -2.68
C ILE A 68 4.93 11.69 -1.30
N TYR A 69 4.04 12.18 -0.45
CA TYR A 69 4.34 12.58 0.92
C TYR A 69 3.55 11.71 1.87
N ALA A 70 4.17 11.30 2.97
CA ALA A 70 3.41 10.80 4.10
C ALA A 70 2.86 12.00 4.87
N PHE A 71 1.73 11.80 5.54
CA PHE A 71 1.16 12.84 6.38
C PHE A 71 0.65 12.33 7.71
N GLU A 72 0.81 13.20 8.70
CA GLU A 72 0.21 13.07 10.02
C GLU A 72 -0.90 14.09 10.19
N THR A 73 -1.92 13.68 10.92
CA THR A 73 -3.08 14.51 11.19
C THR A 73 -3.65 14.16 12.55
N SER A 74 -3.84 15.17 13.38
CA SER A 74 -4.49 15.02 14.68
C SER A 74 -6.02 15.14 14.60
N ARG A 75 -6.56 15.52 13.42
CA ARG A 75 -7.94 15.98 13.22
C ARG A 75 -8.49 15.67 11.81
N ASP A 76 -8.30 14.46 11.30
CA ASP A 76 -8.79 14.01 9.97
C ASP A 76 -10.19 13.39 9.95
N GLN A 77 -10.81 13.27 11.12
CA GLN A 77 -12.14 12.72 11.28
C GLN A 77 -12.82 13.35 12.49
N PHE A 78 -14.16 13.33 12.49
CA PHE A 78 -14.97 13.67 13.65
C PHE A 78 -16.25 12.85 13.66
N HIS A 79 -16.79 12.58 14.85
CA HIS A 79 -18.10 11.99 14.99
C HIS A 79 -18.81 12.55 16.22
N GLU A 80 -19.88 13.34 16.01
CA GLU A 80 -20.57 14.07 17.09
C GLU A 80 -21.09 13.18 18.22
N LYS A 81 -21.46 11.95 17.90
CA LYS A 81 -21.88 10.93 18.88
C LYS A 81 -20.77 10.51 19.86
N TYR A 82 -19.52 10.50 19.43
CA TYR A 82 -18.40 9.89 20.18
C TYR A 82 -17.38 10.91 20.68
N ASP A 83 -17.30 12.08 20.04
CA ASP A 83 -16.36 13.14 20.35
C ASP A 83 -17.00 14.26 21.17
N SER A 84 -16.18 15.00 21.94
CA SER A 84 -16.66 16.23 22.57
C SER A 84 -16.95 17.30 21.52
N LYS A 85 -17.91 18.17 21.80
CA LYS A 85 -18.26 19.28 20.91
C LYS A 85 -17.04 20.13 20.52
N GLU A 86 -16.20 20.48 21.49
CA GLU A 86 -14.98 21.23 21.27
C GLU A 86 -14.06 20.53 20.26
N ARG A 87 -13.88 19.20 20.41
CA ARG A 87 -13.06 18.40 19.48
C ARG A 87 -13.66 18.34 18.09
N VAL A 88 -14.98 18.23 17.97
CA VAL A 88 -15.67 18.21 16.67
C VAL A 88 -15.51 19.54 15.96
N ASP A 89 -15.80 20.65 16.62
CA ASP A 89 -15.71 22.00 16.04
C ASP A 89 -14.27 22.29 15.57
N GLU A 90 -13.31 21.90 16.40
CA GLU A 90 -11.89 21.96 16.10
C GLU A 90 -11.47 21.12 14.89
N ALA A 91 -11.94 19.88 14.78
CA ALA A 91 -11.60 18.99 13.67
C ALA A 91 -12.27 19.39 12.37
N ARG A 92 -13.55 19.79 12.45
CA ARG A 92 -14.32 20.33 11.32
C ARG A 92 -13.62 21.55 10.71
N LEU A 93 -13.16 22.49 11.53
CA LEU A 93 -12.44 23.66 11.04
C LEU A 93 -11.14 23.29 10.31
N GLU A 94 -10.34 22.37 10.86
CA GLU A 94 -9.09 21.93 10.23
C GLU A 94 -9.34 21.16 8.92
N LEU A 95 -10.39 20.33 8.85
CA LEU A 95 -10.80 19.67 7.61
C LEU A 95 -11.28 20.66 6.54
N LYS A 96 -11.97 21.74 6.92
CA LYS A 96 -12.34 22.81 5.98
C LYS A 96 -11.10 23.51 5.42
N LYS A 97 -10.10 23.80 6.27
CA LYS A 97 -8.81 24.36 5.83
C LYS A 97 -8.08 23.41 4.89
N LEU A 98 -8.05 22.12 5.20
CA LEU A 98 -7.48 21.09 4.33
C LEU A 98 -8.22 21.03 2.98
N ARG A 99 -9.57 21.09 2.98
CA ARG A 99 -10.39 21.14 1.75
C ARG A 99 -10.00 22.34 0.88
N ALA A 100 -9.87 23.54 1.47
CA ALA A 100 -9.44 24.73 0.75
C ALA A 100 -8.02 24.59 0.16
N PHE A 101 -7.11 23.97 0.92
CA PHE A 101 -5.76 23.67 0.45
C PHE A 101 -5.76 22.68 -0.72
N ILE A 102 -6.46 21.55 -0.59
CA ILE A 102 -6.60 20.57 -1.67
C ILE A 102 -7.23 21.22 -2.90
N ARG A 103 -8.26 22.06 -2.73
CA ARG A 103 -8.87 22.81 -3.86
C ARG A 103 -7.83 23.66 -4.58
N HIS A 104 -6.99 24.39 -3.84
CA HIS A 104 -5.91 25.17 -4.41
C HIS A 104 -4.91 24.30 -5.18
N VAL A 105 -4.49 23.18 -4.60
CA VAL A 105 -3.56 22.25 -5.26
C VAL A 105 -4.18 21.63 -6.52
N VAL A 106 -5.43 21.17 -6.48
CA VAL A 106 -6.17 20.66 -7.65
C VAL A 106 -6.29 21.73 -8.74
N ASN A 107 -6.60 22.96 -8.38
CA ASN A 107 -6.70 24.05 -9.35
C ASN A 107 -5.36 24.38 -10.00
N THR A 108 -4.26 24.24 -9.27
CA THR A 108 -2.90 24.58 -9.76
C THR A 108 -2.20 23.41 -10.46
N MET A 109 -2.45 22.17 -10.03
CA MET A 109 -1.73 20.96 -10.43
C MET A 109 -2.60 19.92 -11.16
N GLY A 110 -3.92 20.13 -11.23
CA GLY A 110 -4.88 19.25 -11.91
C GLY A 110 -5.50 18.20 -11.00
N GLU A 111 -4.68 17.44 -10.26
CA GLU A 111 -5.15 16.33 -9.41
C GLU A 111 -4.37 16.25 -8.10
N VAL A 112 -5.06 15.79 -7.05
CA VAL A 112 -4.46 15.37 -5.78
C VAL A 112 -4.99 13.99 -5.41
N CYS A 113 -4.08 13.06 -5.12
CA CYS A 113 -4.42 11.73 -4.63
C CYS A 113 -4.19 11.65 -3.12
N ILE A 114 -5.16 11.12 -2.37
CA ILE A 114 -5.01 10.80 -0.94
C ILE A 114 -5.28 9.32 -0.72
N VAL A 115 -4.41 8.66 0.03
CA VAL A 115 -4.51 7.24 0.36
C VAL A 115 -4.37 7.03 1.86
N PHE A 116 -5.28 6.27 2.45
CA PHE A 116 -5.21 5.82 3.84
C PHE A 116 -4.96 4.31 3.85
N GLN A 117 -3.75 3.87 4.20
CA GLN A 117 -3.33 2.46 4.20
C GLN A 117 -3.12 1.95 5.63
N SER A 118 -3.21 0.63 5.80
CA SER A 118 -2.72 -0.04 7.02
C SER A 118 -1.58 -0.99 6.66
N LEU A 119 -0.60 -1.11 7.54
CA LEU A 119 0.63 -1.88 7.28
C LEU A 119 0.56 -3.33 7.76
N SER A 120 -0.19 -3.60 8.83
CA SER A 120 -0.46 -4.96 9.28
C SER A 120 -1.64 -5.61 8.54
N ALA A 121 -2.32 -4.84 7.69
CA ALA A 121 -3.46 -5.27 6.91
C ALA A 121 -3.53 -4.37 5.69
N LYS A 122 -3.59 -4.94 4.48
CA LYS A 122 -4.12 -4.23 3.30
C LYS A 122 -3.13 -3.28 2.64
N LEU A 123 -2.21 -3.93 1.94
CA LEU A 123 -1.59 -3.38 0.75
C LEU A 123 -2.69 -2.96 -0.26
N LEU A 124 -2.33 -2.30 -1.34
CA LEU A 124 -3.27 -1.85 -2.36
C LEU A 124 -2.75 -2.39 -3.69
N CYS A 125 -3.53 -3.22 -4.39
CA CYS A 125 -3.19 -3.78 -5.70
C CYS A 125 -3.89 -3.01 -6.83
N ALA A 126 -3.18 -2.67 -7.92
CA ALA A 126 -3.65 -1.82 -9.02
C ALA A 126 -5.03 -2.23 -9.54
N GLU A 127 -5.30 -3.54 -9.63
CA GLU A 127 -6.51 -4.08 -10.23
C GLU A 127 -7.74 -4.00 -9.31
N ASN A 128 -7.54 -3.87 -7.99
CA ASN A 128 -8.61 -3.98 -6.98
C ASN A 128 -8.61 -2.84 -5.94
N ILE A 129 -7.94 -1.72 -6.21
CA ILE A 129 -8.03 -0.56 -5.32
C ILE A 129 -9.37 0.13 -5.56
N ASP A 130 -10.22 0.09 -4.53
CA ASP A 130 -11.37 0.99 -4.45
C ASP A 130 -10.86 2.41 -4.62
N SER A 131 -11.26 3.04 -5.73
CA SER A 131 -10.90 4.42 -6.02
C SER A 131 -12.16 5.25 -6.17
N VAL A 132 -12.13 6.43 -5.60
CA VAL A 132 -13.22 7.40 -5.71
C VAL A 132 -12.64 8.66 -6.29
N THR A 133 -13.17 9.07 -7.43
CA THR A 133 -12.84 10.36 -8.05
C THR A 133 -13.96 11.34 -7.73
N MET A 134 -13.62 12.50 -7.17
CA MET A 134 -14.60 13.50 -6.75
C MET A 134 -14.04 14.92 -6.78
N CYS A 135 -14.92 15.92 -6.75
CA CYS A 135 -14.52 17.28 -6.44
C CYS A 135 -14.32 17.39 -4.92
N VAL A 136 -13.28 18.11 -4.49
CA VAL A 136 -13.04 18.33 -3.05
C VAL A 136 -14.19 19.07 -2.34
N ASP A 137 -14.98 19.82 -3.10
CA ASP A 137 -16.15 20.54 -2.61
C ASP A 137 -17.35 19.63 -2.32
N ASP A 138 -17.30 18.36 -2.75
CA ASP A 138 -18.34 17.37 -2.45
C ASP A 138 -18.17 16.71 -1.07
N LEU A 139 -17.10 17.03 -0.34
CA LEU A 139 -16.90 16.54 1.03
C LEU A 139 -17.93 17.20 1.97
N ASP A 140 -18.84 16.39 2.52
CA ASP A 140 -19.79 16.82 3.55
C ASP A 140 -19.10 16.99 4.91
N LEU A 141 -18.60 18.20 5.16
CA LEU A 141 -17.95 18.58 6.42
C LEU A 141 -18.91 19.25 7.41
N ASP A 142 -20.14 19.53 7.00
CA ASP A 142 -21.17 20.15 7.84
C ASP A 142 -22.13 19.11 8.45
N GLY A 143 -22.04 17.85 8.03
CA GLY A 143 -22.74 16.73 8.63
C GLY A 143 -22.31 16.37 10.07
N GLU A 144 -22.97 15.35 10.63
CA GLU A 144 -22.77 14.86 12.01
C GLU A 144 -21.45 14.07 12.18
N SER A 145 -20.88 13.58 11.09
CA SER A 145 -19.61 12.83 11.11
C SER A 145 -18.92 12.86 9.75
N PHE A 146 -17.58 12.87 9.78
CA PHE A 146 -16.72 12.72 8.60
C PHE A 146 -15.54 11.81 8.91
N SER A 147 -15.18 10.94 7.98
CA SER A 147 -13.93 10.20 8.00
C SER A 147 -13.54 9.79 6.60
N PHE A 148 -12.26 9.91 6.25
CA PHE A 148 -11.77 9.27 5.05
C PHE A 148 -11.87 7.75 5.15
N ASN A 149 -12.30 7.19 4.04
CA ASN A 149 -12.40 5.76 3.85
C ASN A 149 -11.00 5.14 3.77
N ARG A 150 -10.75 4.16 4.66
CA ARG A 150 -9.51 3.38 4.68
C ARG A 150 -9.44 2.45 3.47
N ILE A 151 -8.23 2.20 2.99
CA ILE A 151 -7.93 1.29 1.86
C ILE A 151 -8.64 1.78 0.60
N THR A 152 -8.73 3.10 0.44
CA THR A 152 -9.35 3.75 -0.70
C THR A 152 -8.39 4.79 -1.25
N LEU A 153 -8.27 4.85 -2.56
CA LEU A 153 -7.60 5.93 -3.27
C LEU A 153 -8.63 7.03 -3.57
N HIS A 154 -8.51 8.15 -2.87
CA HIS A 154 -9.32 9.34 -3.12
C HIS A 154 -8.60 10.22 -4.14
N ARG A 155 -9.18 10.37 -5.33
CA ARG A 155 -8.70 11.25 -6.40
C ARG A 155 -9.53 12.53 -6.39
N PHE A 156 -8.90 13.64 -6.02
CA PHE A 156 -9.51 14.95 -6.08
C PHE A 156 -9.16 15.63 -7.39
N VAL A 157 -10.20 16.00 -8.12
CA VAL A 157 -10.11 16.67 -9.43
C VAL A 157 -10.97 17.94 -9.42
N ARG A 158 -10.86 18.74 -10.48
CA ARG A 158 -11.68 19.95 -10.63
C ARG A 158 -13.16 19.57 -10.80
N ARG A 159 -14.04 20.53 -10.53
CA ARG A 159 -15.50 20.30 -10.57
C ARG A 159 -15.96 19.80 -11.94
N GLU A 160 -15.40 20.37 -13.00
CA GLU A 160 -15.68 20.02 -14.39
C GLU A 160 -15.25 18.60 -14.77
N ASP A 161 -14.25 18.04 -14.07
CA ASP A 161 -13.69 16.72 -14.31
C ASP A 161 -14.23 15.64 -13.35
N ALA A 162 -14.93 16.07 -12.30
CA ALA A 162 -15.49 15.18 -11.29
C ALA A 162 -16.76 14.49 -11.83
N PRO A 163 -16.90 13.15 -11.66
CA PRO A 163 -18.16 12.49 -11.95
C PRO A 163 -19.27 13.07 -11.06
N VAL A 164 -20.51 13.07 -11.57
CA VAL A 164 -21.69 13.46 -10.77
C VAL A 164 -21.66 12.69 -9.45
N PRO A 165 -21.88 13.33 -8.28
CA PRO A 165 -21.72 12.68 -6.99
C PRO A 165 -22.51 11.38 -6.93
N VAL A 166 -21.82 10.25 -7.05
CA VAL A 166 -22.40 8.97 -6.72
C VAL A 166 -22.05 8.73 -5.27
N PHE A 167 -22.95 9.10 -4.37
CA PHE A 167 -22.96 8.59 -3.00
C PHE A 167 -23.24 7.08 -3.06
N LYS A 168 -22.26 6.29 -3.53
CA LYS A 168 -22.32 4.84 -3.48
C LYS A 168 -22.13 4.47 -2.01
N GLY A 169 -23.26 4.16 -1.38
CA GLY A 169 -23.37 3.80 0.02
C GLY A 169 -22.46 2.64 0.41
N ASN A 170 -22.21 2.57 1.73
CA ASN A 170 -21.54 1.50 2.47
C ASN A 170 -20.45 0.75 1.69
N MET A 171 -19.23 1.28 1.77
CA MET A 171 -18.06 0.48 1.47
C MET A 171 -18.02 -0.78 2.34
N ASN A 172 -17.59 -1.87 1.73
CA ASN A 172 -17.38 -3.16 2.38
C ASN A 172 -16.36 -3.02 3.52
N ARG A 173 -16.84 -2.90 4.76
CA ARG A 173 -16.01 -2.90 6.00
C ARG A 173 -15.25 -4.22 6.25
N LYS A 174 -15.19 -5.16 5.30
CA LYS A 174 -14.80 -6.56 5.54
C LYS A 174 -13.55 -7.07 4.82
N SER A 175 -12.92 -6.38 3.87
CA SER A 175 -11.75 -7.00 3.24
C SER A 175 -10.53 -6.93 4.18
N ARG A 176 -10.05 -8.10 4.61
CA ARG A 176 -8.69 -8.32 5.16
C ARG A 176 -7.72 -8.47 3.99
N ALA A 177 -7.79 -7.51 3.06
CA ALA A 177 -7.03 -7.64 1.84
C ALA A 177 -5.52 -7.59 2.15
N CYS A 178 -4.68 -8.33 1.45
CA CYS A 178 -3.22 -8.23 1.58
C CYS A 178 -2.51 -8.98 0.45
N CYS A 179 -1.31 -8.50 0.09
CA CYS A 179 -0.42 -9.25 -0.79
C CYS A 179 0.39 -10.21 0.06
N ILE A 180 0.45 -11.46 -0.36
CA ILE A 180 1.36 -12.46 0.21
C ILE A 180 2.15 -13.10 -0.91
N THR A 181 3.27 -13.70 -0.56
CA THR A 181 4.05 -14.58 -1.42
C THR A 181 3.98 -16.00 -0.92
N LEU A 182 3.91 -16.93 -1.85
CA LEU A 182 4.22 -18.33 -1.61
C LEU A 182 5.49 -18.68 -2.37
N LEU A 183 6.37 -19.40 -1.69
CA LEU A 183 7.57 -20.00 -2.25
C LEU A 183 7.48 -21.51 -2.03
N ALA A 184 7.67 -22.33 -3.05
CA ALA A 184 7.70 -23.78 -2.88
C ALA A 184 8.99 -24.40 -3.42
N CYS A 185 9.56 -25.31 -2.63
CA CYS A 185 10.87 -25.91 -2.83
C CYS A 185 10.76 -27.44 -2.84
N SER A 186 11.63 -28.11 -3.62
CA SER A 186 11.70 -29.56 -3.67
C SER A 186 12.24 -30.16 -2.36
N GLN A 187 13.12 -29.42 -1.68
CA GLN A 187 13.68 -29.78 -0.39
C GLN A 187 13.48 -28.65 0.63
N ARG A 188 13.44 -29.04 1.90
CA ARG A 188 13.37 -28.09 3.02
C ARG A 188 14.58 -27.16 3.01
N LEU A 189 14.32 -25.86 3.04
CA LEU A 189 15.35 -24.85 3.23
C LEU A 189 15.96 -24.95 4.64
N PRO A 190 17.28 -24.72 4.79
CA PRO A 190 17.92 -24.65 6.09
C PRO A 190 17.25 -23.62 7.02
N GLU A 191 17.31 -23.87 8.32
CA GLU A 191 16.86 -22.90 9.31
C GLU A 191 17.65 -21.59 9.17
N GLY A 192 16.96 -20.47 9.08
CA GLY A 192 17.59 -19.16 8.90
C GLY A 192 18.02 -18.83 7.46
N TYR A 193 17.78 -19.71 6.48
CA TYR A 193 18.24 -19.50 5.10
C TYR A 193 17.80 -18.15 4.49
N ALA A 194 16.54 -17.74 4.69
CA ALA A 194 16.05 -16.44 4.25
C ALA A 194 16.79 -15.27 4.93
N LYS A 195 17.10 -15.40 6.23
CA LYS A 195 17.85 -14.41 7.01
C LYS A 195 19.28 -14.26 6.50
N ASP A 196 19.93 -15.38 6.19
CA ASP A 196 21.31 -15.40 5.68
C ASP A 196 21.44 -14.71 4.32
N HIS A 197 20.36 -14.73 3.53
CA HIS A 197 20.24 -13.99 2.26
C HIS A 197 19.70 -12.56 2.41
N GLY A 198 19.55 -12.07 3.65
CA GLY A 198 19.13 -10.72 3.93
C GLY A 198 17.66 -10.41 3.61
N ILE A 199 16.81 -11.43 3.49
CA ILE A 199 15.36 -11.28 3.46
C ILE A 199 14.91 -10.82 4.86
N ARG A 200 14.33 -9.61 4.94
CA ARG A 200 14.14 -8.82 6.17
C ARG A 200 13.44 -9.60 7.30
N GLN A 201 13.90 -9.41 8.53
CA GLN A 201 13.17 -9.79 9.74
C GLN A 201 12.28 -8.63 10.22
N GLY A 202 10.98 -8.88 10.19
CA GLY A 202 9.93 -8.15 10.90
C GLY A 202 8.74 -9.11 11.05
N SER A 203 7.88 -8.92 12.04
CA SER A 203 6.77 -9.85 12.32
C SER A 203 5.83 -10.11 11.13
N TYR A 204 5.87 -9.27 10.09
CA TYR A 204 5.08 -9.39 8.87
C TYR A 204 5.88 -9.79 7.61
N TYR A 205 7.21 -9.77 7.65
CA TYR A 205 8.09 -10.00 6.49
C TYR A 205 8.92 -11.28 6.59
N GLY A 206 8.81 -12.01 7.70
CA GLY A 206 9.39 -13.34 7.83
C GLY A 206 8.82 -14.31 6.81
N GLN A 207 9.62 -15.32 6.45
CA GLN A 207 9.18 -16.45 5.64
C GLN A 207 8.97 -17.64 6.57
N THR A 208 7.78 -18.24 6.52
CA THR A 208 7.36 -19.32 7.41
C THR A 208 6.99 -20.55 6.59
N GLU A 209 7.56 -21.71 6.92
CA GLU A 209 7.17 -22.99 6.30
C GLU A 209 5.77 -23.40 6.76
N LEU A 210 4.94 -23.85 5.83
CA LEU A 210 3.60 -24.36 6.06
C LEU A 210 3.66 -25.85 6.41
N ASP A 211 2.99 -26.24 7.49
CA ASP A 211 2.77 -27.63 7.86
C ASP A 211 1.40 -28.08 7.36
N LEU A 212 1.37 -28.68 6.16
CA LEU A 212 0.13 -29.12 5.50
C LEU A 212 -0.68 -30.16 6.28
N THR A 213 -0.11 -30.74 7.34
CA THR A 213 -0.78 -31.73 8.20
C THR A 213 -1.50 -31.12 9.40
N LYS A 214 -1.26 -29.84 9.70
CA LYS A 214 -1.83 -29.13 10.84
C LYS A 214 -2.99 -28.22 10.44
N GLU A 215 -3.85 -27.94 11.42
CA GLU A 215 -4.83 -26.86 11.30
C GLU A 215 -4.12 -25.53 11.01
N ASN A 216 -4.74 -24.69 10.15
CA ASN A 216 -4.18 -23.43 9.66
C ASN A 216 -2.74 -23.55 9.14
N PHE A 217 -2.35 -24.73 8.65
CA PHE A 217 -1.03 -25.02 8.13
C PHE A 217 0.12 -24.77 9.13
N GLY A 218 -0.15 -24.89 10.43
CA GLY A 218 0.84 -24.68 11.48
C GLY A 218 1.27 -23.22 11.70
N LEU A 219 0.53 -22.27 11.13
CA LEU A 219 0.72 -20.83 11.34
C LEU A 219 0.28 -20.41 12.75
N ASP A 220 0.98 -19.42 13.33
CA ASP A 220 0.58 -18.82 14.61
C ASP A 220 -0.56 -17.78 14.44
N ASP A 221 -1.19 -17.40 15.55
CA ASP A 221 -2.29 -16.42 15.60
C ASP A 221 -1.98 -15.08 14.91
N GLY A 222 -0.69 -14.72 14.77
CA GLY A 222 -0.25 -13.47 14.18
C GLY A 222 -0.24 -13.47 12.65
N ILE A 223 -0.16 -14.65 12.02
CA ILE A 223 -0.09 -14.84 10.56
C ILE A 223 -1.11 -15.85 10.01
N GLU A 224 -1.93 -16.47 10.86
CA GLU A 224 -2.96 -17.45 10.46
C GLU A 224 -3.95 -16.90 9.43
N HIS A 225 -4.19 -15.58 9.42
CA HIS A 225 -5.08 -14.96 8.45
C HIS A 225 -4.53 -15.01 7.01
N TYR A 226 -3.27 -15.43 6.83
CA TYR A 226 -2.68 -15.71 5.53
C TYR A 226 -2.92 -17.15 5.04
N ALA A 227 -3.39 -18.07 5.90
CA ALA A 227 -3.67 -19.46 5.53
C ALA A 227 -4.53 -19.62 4.26
N PRO A 228 -5.60 -18.83 4.03
CA PRO A 228 -6.39 -18.92 2.80
C PRO A 228 -5.57 -18.71 1.53
N GLY A 229 -4.42 -18.04 1.66
CA GLY A 229 -3.47 -17.75 0.62
C GLY A 229 -2.91 -18.96 -0.11
N LEU A 230 -2.80 -20.11 0.56
CA LEU A 230 -2.39 -21.37 -0.08
C LEU A 230 -3.39 -21.78 -1.17
N SER A 231 -4.66 -21.38 -1.02
CA SER A 231 -5.74 -21.69 -1.95
C SER A 231 -5.92 -23.21 -2.09
N ASP A 232 -5.49 -23.79 -3.20
CA ASP A 232 -5.34 -25.24 -3.39
C ASP A 232 -4.06 -25.59 -4.19
N LEU A 233 -3.07 -24.69 -4.15
CA LEU A 233 -1.83 -24.83 -4.90
C LEU A 233 -0.94 -25.97 -4.39
N ASP A 234 -1.16 -26.47 -3.18
CA ASP A 234 -0.49 -27.66 -2.64
C ASP A 234 -0.63 -28.90 -3.54
N LYS A 235 -1.64 -28.93 -4.42
CA LYS A 235 -1.86 -30.01 -5.39
C LYS A 235 -0.85 -30.05 -6.55
N ILE A 236 -0.20 -28.93 -6.84
CA ILE A 236 0.73 -28.78 -7.97
C ILE A 236 2.13 -28.31 -7.56
N LEU A 237 2.26 -27.74 -6.36
CA LEU A 237 3.53 -27.25 -5.83
C LEU A 237 4.35 -28.37 -5.19
N PRO A 238 5.69 -28.22 -5.14
CA PRO A 238 6.56 -29.03 -4.30
C PRO A 238 6.17 -29.02 -2.81
N PRO A 239 6.57 -30.04 -2.03
CA PRO A 239 6.04 -30.28 -0.69
C PRO A 239 6.46 -29.24 0.37
N HIS A 240 7.57 -28.53 0.18
CA HIS A 240 8.05 -27.54 1.14
C HIS A 240 7.59 -26.14 0.72
N ILE A 241 6.43 -25.74 1.23
CA ILE A 241 5.78 -24.47 0.91
C ILE A 241 6.03 -23.47 2.03
N TYR A 242 6.42 -22.26 1.68
CA TYR A 242 6.68 -21.16 2.58
C TYR A 242 5.81 -19.97 2.23
N ILE A 243 5.31 -19.26 3.24
CA ILE A 243 4.51 -18.05 3.10
C ILE A 243 5.25 -16.83 3.64
N SER A 244 5.08 -15.67 3.00
CA SER A 244 5.59 -14.40 3.49
C SER A 244 4.71 -13.22 3.08
N GLY A 245 4.73 -12.13 3.87
CA GLY A 245 4.19 -10.83 3.47
C GLY A 245 5.17 -9.99 2.64
N PHE A 246 6.40 -10.48 2.42
CA PHE A 246 7.43 -9.75 1.69
C PHE A 246 7.19 -9.78 0.18
N ASN A 247 6.98 -8.60 -0.42
CA ASN A 247 6.63 -8.40 -1.82
C ASN A 247 7.44 -7.23 -2.43
N PRO A 248 8.78 -7.30 -2.47
CA PRO A 248 9.57 -6.20 -3.01
C PRO A 248 9.28 -6.00 -4.49
N SER A 249 9.07 -4.75 -4.88
CA SER A 249 8.87 -4.32 -6.27
C SER A 249 9.67 -3.04 -6.51
N ILE A 250 9.98 -2.72 -7.77
CA ILE A 250 10.57 -1.46 -8.19
C ILE A 250 9.46 -0.63 -8.83
N TYR A 251 9.27 0.59 -8.33
CA TYR A 251 8.37 1.58 -8.91
C TYR A 251 9.10 2.93 -9.03
N PRO A 252 8.64 3.86 -9.88
CA PRO A 252 9.30 5.16 -10.06
C PRO A 252 9.07 6.14 -8.89
N TRP A 253 8.65 5.63 -7.73
CA TRP A 253 8.24 6.39 -6.55
C TRP A 253 9.40 6.67 -5.60
N GLY A 254 9.34 7.84 -4.95
CA GLY A 254 10.33 8.27 -3.97
C GLY A 254 11.55 8.96 -4.59
N ASP A 255 12.41 9.46 -3.72
CA ASP A 255 13.67 10.11 -4.10
C ASP A 255 14.69 9.08 -4.67
N PRO A 256 15.81 9.52 -5.28
CA PRO A 256 16.81 8.61 -5.84
C PRO A 256 17.39 7.57 -4.86
N GLU A 257 17.60 7.91 -3.59
CA GLU A 257 18.13 6.99 -2.59
C GLU A 257 17.09 5.92 -2.22
N SER A 258 15.84 6.34 -2.03
CA SER A 258 14.69 5.47 -1.81
C SER A 258 14.51 4.46 -2.95
N ARG A 259 14.59 4.91 -4.21
CA ARG A 259 14.51 4.01 -5.38
C ARG A 259 15.67 3.02 -5.44
N GLN A 260 16.88 3.46 -5.08
CA GLN A 260 18.04 2.58 -5.02
C GLN A 260 17.91 1.51 -3.92
N SER A 261 17.28 1.85 -2.80
CA SER A 261 16.98 0.91 -1.73
C SER A 261 15.98 -0.18 -2.16
N GLN A 262 14.90 0.21 -2.84
CA GLN A 262 13.91 -0.74 -3.37
C GLN A 262 14.55 -1.73 -4.32
N ARG A 263 15.39 -1.21 -5.22
CA ARG A 263 16.19 -2.02 -6.15
C ARG A 263 17.06 -3.04 -5.41
N LYS A 264 17.79 -2.63 -4.37
CA LYS A 264 18.57 -3.56 -3.52
C LYS A 264 17.70 -4.63 -2.86
N SER A 265 16.47 -4.31 -2.48
CA SER A 265 15.54 -5.26 -1.86
C SER A 265 15.04 -6.30 -2.86
N VAL A 266 14.77 -5.88 -4.11
CA VAL A 266 14.45 -6.80 -5.21
C VAL A 266 15.66 -7.65 -5.57
N GLU A 267 16.86 -7.08 -5.70
CA GLU A 267 18.11 -7.82 -5.96
C GLU A 267 18.36 -8.90 -4.91
N LYS A 268 18.09 -8.62 -3.62
CA LYS A 268 18.17 -9.64 -2.55
C LYS A 268 17.20 -10.79 -2.77
N LEU A 269 15.95 -10.51 -3.16
CA LEU A 269 14.98 -11.56 -3.49
C LEU A 269 15.44 -12.39 -4.69
N ILE A 270 15.94 -11.74 -5.75
CA ILE A 270 16.43 -12.44 -6.95
C ILE A 270 17.62 -13.33 -6.61
N ASN A 271 18.61 -12.82 -5.87
CA ASN A 271 19.75 -13.61 -5.42
C ASN A 271 19.32 -14.78 -4.54
N TYR A 272 18.35 -14.56 -3.66
CA TYR A 272 17.79 -15.61 -2.81
C TYR A 272 17.11 -16.72 -3.64
N LEU A 273 16.30 -16.36 -4.65
CA LEU A 273 15.69 -17.34 -5.57
C LEU A 273 16.77 -18.08 -6.38
N GLN A 274 17.80 -17.38 -6.86
CA GLN A 274 18.92 -17.99 -7.59
C GLN A 274 19.67 -19.00 -6.70
N SER A 275 19.97 -18.68 -5.44
CA SER A 275 20.63 -19.60 -4.53
C SER A 275 19.84 -20.90 -4.36
N ILE A 276 18.50 -20.82 -4.27
CA ILE A 276 17.65 -22.01 -4.17
C ILE A 276 17.72 -22.84 -5.47
N VAL A 277 17.68 -22.19 -6.64
CA VAL A 277 17.83 -22.88 -7.93
C VAL A 277 19.21 -23.53 -8.06
N ASP A 278 20.27 -22.88 -7.59
CA ASP A 278 21.63 -23.42 -7.63
C ASP A 278 21.75 -24.67 -6.76
N ASP A 279 21.16 -24.65 -5.57
CA ASP A 279 21.17 -25.71 -4.57
C ASP A 279 20.23 -26.88 -4.92
N GLN A 280 19.01 -26.57 -5.36
CA GLN A 280 17.91 -27.54 -5.51
C GLN A 280 17.49 -27.81 -6.95
N GLY A 281 18.00 -27.04 -7.91
CA GLY A 281 17.68 -27.14 -9.35
C GLY A 281 16.42 -26.39 -9.79
N GLU A 282 15.52 -26.08 -8.87
CA GLU A 282 14.29 -25.33 -9.14
C GLU A 282 13.74 -24.61 -7.90
N VAL A 283 12.91 -23.60 -8.12
CA VAL A 283 12.05 -22.99 -7.09
C VAL A 283 10.78 -22.43 -7.71
N TRP A 284 9.67 -22.51 -6.98
CA TRP A 284 8.37 -22.00 -7.41
C TRP A 284 8.01 -20.76 -6.59
N TYR A 285 7.52 -19.71 -7.23
CA TYR A 285 7.21 -18.43 -6.59
C TYR A 285 5.92 -17.83 -7.15
N ILE A 286 5.02 -17.38 -6.28
CA ILE A 286 3.78 -16.70 -6.68
C ILE A 286 3.41 -15.61 -5.68
N ARG A 287 2.85 -14.52 -6.20
CA ARG A 287 2.20 -13.46 -5.41
C ARG A 287 0.68 -13.63 -5.47
N HIS A 288 0.03 -13.51 -4.33
CA HIS A 288 -1.43 -13.56 -4.21
C HIS A 288 -1.99 -12.30 -3.56
N TRP A 289 -3.24 -11.98 -3.90
CA TRP A 289 -4.01 -10.93 -3.24
C TRP A 289 -5.20 -11.54 -2.50
N MET A 290 -5.10 -11.66 -1.18
CA MET A 290 -6.23 -12.14 -0.40
C MET A 290 -7.29 -11.06 -0.21
N PRO A 291 -8.56 -11.44 0.04
CA PRO A 291 -9.12 -12.76 -0.25
C PRO A 291 -9.54 -12.91 -1.72
N ASP A 292 -9.56 -11.83 -2.49
CA ASP A 292 -10.33 -11.72 -3.72
C ASP A 292 -9.61 -12.26 -4.97
N ASN A 293 -8.27 -12.33 -4.98
CA ASN A 293 -7.48 -12.81 -6.11
C ASN A 293 -6.44 -13.86 -5.64
N LEU A 294 -6.90 -15.10 -5.59
CA LEU A 294 -6.11 -16.28 -5.23
C LEU A 294 -6.03 -17.21 -6.44
N ALA A 295 -4.82 -17.54 -6.88
CA ALA A 295 -4.65 -18.50 -7.96
C ALA A 295 -5.15 -19.89 -7.54
N LYS A 296 -5.65 -20.65 -8.50
CA LYS A 296 -6.16 -22.01 -8.32
C LYS A 296 -5.32 -22.98 -9.12
N ALA A 297 -5.11 -24.17 -8.58
CA ALA A 297 -4.21 -25.16 -9.19
C ALA A 297 -4.63 -25.58 -10.61
N ASP A 298 -5.92 -25.50 -10.94
CA ASP A 298 -6.48 -25.90 -12.23
C ASP A 298 -6.43 -24.82 -13.32
N SER A 299 -6.12 -23.58 -12.95
CA SER A 299 -6.25 -22.41 -13.84
C SER A 299 -5.12 -21.39 -13.70
N VAL A 300 -4.18 -21.61 -12.78
CA VAL A 300 -3.01 -20.75 -12.62
C VAL A 300 -2.14 -20.76 -13.86
N GLU A 301 -1.77 -19.57 -14.33
CA GLU A 301 -0.77 -19.43 -15.39
C GLU A 301 0.61 -19.78 -14.82
N ILE A 302 1.33 -20.69 -15.48
CA ILE A 302 2.68 -21.11 -15.10
C ILE A 302 3.68 -20.54 -16.10
N ARG A 303 4.71 -19.85 -15.60
CA ARG A 303 5.83 -19.36 -16.40
C ARG A 303 7.13 -20.00 -15.95
N THR A 304 7.68 -20.86 -16.80
CA THR A 304 8.99 -21.47 -16.57
C THR A 304 10.09 -20.62 -17.21
N MET A 305 11.09 -20.23 -16.41
CA MET A 305 12.21 -19.39 -16.88
C MET A 305 13.44 -19.53 -15.97
N LYS A 306 14.58 -18.93 -16.36
CA LYS A 306 15.72 -18.78 -15.46
C LYS A 306 15.59 -17.54 -14.59
N VAL A 307 16.15 -17.56 -13.39
CA VAL A 307 16.19 -16.36 -12.53
C VAL A 307 16.98 -15.24 -13.22
N SER A 308 18.02 -15.58 -13.97
CA SER A 308 18.82 -14.63 -14.77
C SER A 308 18.07 -13.96 -15.91
N ASP A 309 16.91 -14.48 -16.30
CA ASP A 309 16.08 -13.90 -17.37
C ASP A 309 15.21 -12.74 -16.86
N LEU A 310 15.19 -12.50 -15.54
CA LEU A 310 14.49 -11.38 -14.94
C LEU A 310 15.21 -10.06 -15.27
N ASP A 311 14.53 -9.20 -16.02
CA ASP A 311 15.06 -7.89 -16.38
C ASP A 311 14.81 -6.87 -15.25
N LEU A 312 15.88 -6.52 -14.54
CA LEU A 312 15.87 -5.46 -13.53
C LEU A 312 16.30 -4.11 -14.10
N SER A 313 16.64 -3.97 -15.39
CA SER A 313 17.20 -2.72 -15.93
C SER A 313 16.19 -1.57 -16.01
N GLY A 314 14.89 -1.88 -15.96
CA GLY A 314 13.80 -0.91 -16.03
C GLY A 314 13.62 -0.04 -14.78
N GLU A 315 12.78 0.99 -14.92
CA GLU A 315 12.30 1.84 -13.81
C GLU A 315 11.16 1.17 -13.01
N VAL A 316 10.56 0.11 -13.56
CA VAL A 316 9.50 -0.68 -12.94
C VAL A 316 9.89 -2.15 -13.01
N PHE A 317 9.67 -2.87 -11.91
CA PHE A 317 9.78 -4.33 -11.85
C PHE A 317 8.80 -4.85 -10.79
N GLU A 318 7.99 -5.83 -11.16
CA GLU A 318 7.21 -6.60 -10.22
C GLU A 318 6.96 -8.00 -10.76
N PHE A 319 6.76 -8.97 -9.87
CA PHE A 319 6.19 -10.26 -10.27
C PHE A 319 4.69 -10.10 -10.46
N GLU A 320 4.14 -10.66 -11.52
CA GLU A 320 2.71 -10.58 -11.80
C GLU A 320 1.89 -11.32 -10.73
N LEU A 321 0.73 -10.77 -10.41
CA LEU A 321 -0.18 -11.35 -9.45
C LEU A 321 -0.84 -12.59 -10.03
N CYS A 322 -0.97 -13.63 -9.20
CA CYS A 322 -1.58 -14.90 -9.56
C CYS A 322 -0.93 -15.61 -10.76
N VAL A 323 0.30 -15.25 -11.12
CA VAL A 323 1.16 -15.99 -12.05
C VAL A 323 2.16 -16.79 -11.24
N LEU A 324 2.22 -18.10 -11.50
CA LEU A 324 3.14 -19.01 -10.85
C LEU A 324 4.45 -19.08 -11.64
N TYR A 325 5.51 -18.49 -11.09
CA TYR A 325 6.85 -18.54 -11.66
C TYR A 325 7.54 -19.83 -11.24
N HIS A 326 7.99 -20.61 -12.21
CA HIS A 326 8.80 -21.81 -12.04
C HIS A 326 10.23 -21.51 -12.51
N PHE A 327 11.12 -21.25 -11.56
CA PHE A 327 12.51 -20.98 -11.87
C PHE A 327 13.31 -22.27 -11.93
N VAL A 328 14.10 -22.43 -13.00
CA VAL A 328 14.94 -23.59 -13.26
C VAL A 328 16.38 -23.18 -13.60
N LYS A 329 17.31 -24.12 -13.49
CA LYS A 329 18.77 -23.92 -13.68
C LYS A 329 19.19 -23.55 -15.11
#